data_AF-A0A1E3VYI5-F1
#
_entry.id   AF-A0A1E3VYI5-F1
#
_cell.length_a   1.000
_cell.length_b   1.000
_cell.length_c   1.000
_cell.angle_alpha   90.00
_cell.angle_beta   90.00
_cell.angle_gamma   90.00
#
_symmetry.space_group_name_H-M   'P 1'
#
loop_
_entity.id
_entity.type
_entity.pdbx_description
1 polymer ?
#
loop_
_entity_poly.entity_id
_entity_poly.type
_entity_poly.pdbx_seq_one_letter_code
_entity_poly.pdbx_strand_id
1 'polypeptide(L)'
;MRRGPRRQGRRLGASIVVRLNDVEIDDVGNGHFDADGMRVDERGGGDIFFYAKDSEFTNAGADGLELDEGQEGSVFVTVVDSKFDDNGNYCDGKVLESFLPKEPEGEFEDGEKKDSDIPAAVTGTPDDGCFEREVELYESGSVKEYEIGLDFDDGFDVDEAGPGDLWALIVDTSVNGNHDEGLDFGEEDEGSLKLGVWNTEAKNNTDDGLKMVESGAGNVAALLAKLTSKDNGGKGAVSSRKTTAIST
;
A
#
# COMPACT_ATOMS: atom_id res chain seq x y z
N MET A 1 17.46 20.73 30.76
CA MET A 1 18.53 20.08 29.95
C MET A 1 18.26 20.41 28.48
N ARG A 2 19.17 21.12 27.82
CA ARG A 2 19.07 21.43 26.38
C ARG A 2 19.36 20.15 25.60
N ARG A 3 18.42 19.68 24.79
CA ARG A 3 18.68 18.64 23.77
C ARG A 3 19.66 19.24 22.76
N GLY A 4 20.85 18.65 22.64
CA GLY A 4 21.79 19.00 21.58
C GLY A 4 21.23 18.63 20.20
N PRO A 5 21.78 19.20 19.12
CA PRO A 5 21.34 18.90 17.77
C PRO A 5 21.49 17.40 17.51
N ARG A 6 20.40 16.76 17.06
CA ARG A 6 20.48 15.40 16.49
C ARG A 6 21.48 15.47 15.35
N ARG A 7 22.54 14.66 15.40
CA ARG A 7 23.37 14.44 14.22
C ARG A 7 22.48 13.77 13.17
N GLN A 8 22.15 14.49 12.10
CA GLN A 8 21.81 13.85 10.83
C GLN A 8 23.05 13.03 10.46
N GLY A 9 23.02 11.72 10.72
CA GLY A 9 23.94 10.82 10.06
C GLY A 9 23.71 10.99 8.57
N ARG A 10 24.75 11.30 7.81
CA ARG A 10 24.69 11.29 6.35
C ARG A 10 24.26 9.87 5.96
N ARG A 11 22.98 9.69 5.62
CA ARG A 11 22.50 8.44 5.03
C ARG A 11 23.26 8.31 3.71
N LEU A 12 24.00 7.22 3.57
CA LEU A 12 24.71 6.94 2.34
C LEU A 12 23.67 6.29 1.43
N GLY A 13 23.35 6.93 0.30
CA GLY A 13 22.41 6.37 -0.69
C GLY A 13 22.93 5.04 -1.20
N ALA A 14 22.34 3.95 -0.72
CA ALA A 14 22.75 2.60 -1.03
C ALA A 14 21.55 1.87 -1.58
N SER A 15 21.55 1.67 -2.90
CA SER A 15 20.49 0.92 -3.55
C SER A 15 20.43 -0.52 -3.05
N ILE A 16 19.22 -1.05 -2.96
CA ILE A 16 18.94 -2.43 -2.60
C ILE A 16 18.58 -3.18 -3.88
N VAL A 17 19.23 -4.31 -4.12
CA VAL A 17 18.86 -5.21 -5.22
C VAL A 17 18.43 -6.53 -4.64
N VAL A 18 17.17 -6.90 -4.89
CA VAL A 18 16.65 -8.22 -4.56
C VAL A 18 16.31 -8.97 -5.84
N ARG A 19 16.73 -10.22 -5.89
CA ARG A 19 16.47 -11.10 -7.03
C ARG A 19 16.09 -12.49 -6.53
N LEU A 20 14.84 -12.86 -6.79
CA LEU A 20 14.24 -14.14 -6.45
C LEU A 20 14.01 -14.93 -7.74
N ASN A 21 14.36 -16.22 -7.71
CA ASN A 21 14.13 -17.16 -8.81
C ASN A 21 13.76 -18.49 -8.17
N ASP A 22 12.55 -19.00 -8.45
CA ASP A 22 12.09 -20.27 -7.87
C ASP A 22 12.10 -20.25 -6.34
N VAL A 23 11.48 -19.22 -5.76
CA VAL A 23 11.41 -18.99 -4.30
C VAL A 23 9.96 -19.09 -3.84
N GLU A 24 9.76 -19.76 -2.71
CA GLU A 24 8.49 -19.87 -2.02
C GLU A 24 8.60 -19.15 -0.67
N ILE A 25 7.71 -18.18 -0.45
CA ILE A 25 7.47 -17.50 0.83
C ILE A 25 6.04 -17.84 1.21
N ASP A 26 5.88 -18.74 2.18
CA ASP A 26 4.59 -19.31 2.55
C ASP A 26 4.38 -19.29 4.06
N ASP A 27 3.21 -18.85 4.51
CA ASP A 27 2.75 -18.89 5.91
C ASP A 27 3.74 -18.21 6.89
N VAL A 28 4.27 -17.06 6.49
CA VAL A 28 5.11 -16.20 7.34
C VAL A 28 4.37 -14.92 7.71
N GLY A 29 4.90 -14.13 8.65
CA GLY A 29 4.28 -12.84 8.97
C GLY A 29 3.04 -12.88 9.88
N ASN A 30 2.47 -14.06 10.18
CA ASN A 30 1.22 -14.23 10.93
C ASN A 30 1.22 -13.81 12.43
N GLY A 31 2.27 -13.14 12.93
CA GLY A 31 2.49 -12.92 14.36
C GLY A 31 2.27 -11.49 14.86
N HIS A 32 2.16 -10.52 13.95
CA HIS A 32 2.07 -9.09 14.25
C HIS A 32 1.50 -8.35 13.03
N PHE A 33 0.92 -7.18 13.25
CA PHE A 33 0.54 -6.23 12.19
C PHE A 33 1.78 -5.82 11.37
N ASP A 34 1.67 -5.55 10.06
CA ASP A 34 2.79 -5.02 9.26
C ASP A 34 4.01 -5.96 9.28
N ALA A 35 3.73 -7.27 9.24
CA ALA A 35 4.73 -8.34 9.27
C ALA A 35 4.63 -9.13 7.97
N ASP A 36 5.29 -8.61 6.94
CA ASP A 36 5.06 -9.04 5.56
C ASP A 36 5.74 -10.38 5.27
N GLY A 37 5.31 -11.00 4.18
CA GLY A 37 6.00 -12.10 3.54
C GLY A 37 7.47 -11.75 3.31
N MET A 38 7.67 -10.61 2.67
CA MET A 38 8.97 -10.00 2.46
C MET A 38 8.82 -8.49 2.39
N ARG A 39 9.64 -7.78 3.16
CA ARG A 39 9.70 -6.31 3.14
C ARG A 39 11.07 -5.80 2.71
N VAL A 40 11.10 -4.76 1.89
CA VAL A 40 12.30 -3.97 1.60
C VAL A 40 12.09 -2.51 1.90
N ASP A 41 12.83 -2.03 2.90
CA ASP A 41 12.86 -0.61 3.26
C ASP A 41 14.14 0.05 2.77
N GLU A 42 14.07 0.87 1.71
CA GLU A 42 15.11 1.86 1.42
C GLU A 42 14.73 3.18 2.09
N ARG A 43 15.48 3.49 3.15
CA ARG A 43 15.31 4.72 3.92
C ARG A 43 16.57 5.57 3.74
N GLY A 44 17.02 5.82 2.54
CA GLY A 44 18.29 6.45 2.26
C GLY A 44 18.19 7.42 1.11
N GLY A 45 18.85 7.11 0.02
CA GLY A 45 18.92 7.99 -1.14
C GLY A 45 19.35 7.19 -2.36
N GLY A 46 18.89 5.94 -2.39
CA GLY A 46 19.29 4.93 -3.36
C GLY A 46 18.06 4.12 -3.73
N ASP A 47 18.12 3.51 -4.90
CA ASP A 47 16.95 2.86 -5.48
C ASP A 47 16.66 1.46 -4.89
N ILE A 48 15.41 1.02 -5.01
CA ILE A 48 15.04 -0.39 -4.88
C ILE A 48 14.98 -1.00 -6.29
N PHE A 49 15.70 -2.09 -6.50
CA PHE A 49 15.58 -2.94 -7.69
C PHE A 49 15.09 -4.32 -7.28
N PHE A 50 13.85 -4.63 -7.59
CA PHE A 50 13.21 -5.90 -7.27
C PHE A 50 12.96 -6.73 -8.52
N TYR A 51 13.41 -7.99 -8.49
CA TYR A 51 13.16 -8.97 -9.54
C TYR A 51 12.63 -10.27 -8.92
N ALA A 52 11.43 -10.69 -9.30
CA ALA A 52 10.90 -12.01 -8.99
C ALA A 52 10.58 -12.77 -10.28
N LYS A 53 10.96 -14.04 -10.30
CA LYS A 53 10.65 -14.95 -11.39
C LYS A 53 10.32 -16.32 -10.82
N ASP A 54 9.26 -16.95 -11.31
CA ASP A 54 8.85 -18.30 -10.89
C ASP A 54 8.72 -18.36 -9.35
N SER A 55 8.21 -17.30 -8.70
CA SER A 55 8.20 -17.20 -7.23
C SER A 55 6.79 -17.07 -6.67
N GLU A 56 6.60 -17.55 -5.44
CA GLU A 56 5.29 -17.64 -4.79
C GLU A 56 5.34 -16.94 -3.42
N PHE A 57 4.38 -16.05 -3.17
CA PHE A 57 4.14 -15.35 -1.93
C PHE A 57 2.71 -15.65 -1.49
N THR A 58 2.56 -16.49 -0.49
CA THR A 58 1.25 -17.02 -0.11
C THR A 58 1.04 -17.08 1.39
N ASN A 59 -0.21 -16.88 1.82
CA ASN A 59 -0.61 -17.01 3.22
C ASN A 59 0.20 -16.12 4.18
N ALA A 60 0.75 -15.01 3.70
CA ALA A 60 1.40 -14.04 4.55
C ALA A 60 0.36 -13.40 5.49
N GLY A 61 0.77 -13.14 6.73
CA GLY A 61 -0.07 -12.50 7.72
C GLY A 61 -0.43 -11.07 7.32
N ALA A 62 0.57 -10.30 6.91
CA ALA A 62 0.41 -9.00 6.28
C ALA A 62 0.62 -9.11 4.76
N ASP A 63 1.31 -8.16 4.13
CA ASP A 63 1.51 -8.15 2.69
C ASP A 63 2.21 -9.43 2.23
N GLY A 64 1.87 -9.92 1.04
CA GLY A 64 2.70 -10.95 0.40
C GLY A 64 4.13 -10.45 0.16
N LEU A 65 4.24 -9.19 -0.26
CA LEU A 65 5.47 -8.48 -0.55
C LEU A 65 5.22 -6.98 -0.41
N GLU A 66 6.13 -6.28 0.26
CA GLU A 66 6.08 -4.82 0.41
C GLU A 66 7.43 -4.20 0.07
N LEU A 67 7.42 -3.09 -0.67
CA LEU A 67 8.60 -2.37 -1.09
C LEU A 67 8.45 -0.86 -0.85
N ASP A 68 9.22 -0.33 0.11
CA ASP A 68 9.14 1.09 0.46
C ASP A 68 10.44 1.84 0.17
N GLU A 69 10.39 2.75 -0.79
CA GLU A 69 11.38 3.83 -0.89
C GLU A 69 10.82 5.06 -0.17
N GLY A 70 11.54 5.54 0.85
CA GLY A 70 11.04 6.62 1.70
C GLY A 70 11.67 8.00 1.48
N GLN A 71 12.63 8.16 0.57
CA GLN A 71 13.49 9.33 0.41
C GLN A 71 13.83 9.61 -1.08
N GLU A 72 15.07 9.96 -1.40
CA GLU A 72 15.45 10.33 -2.76
C GLU A 72 15.89 9.07 -3.51
N GLY A 73 14.99 8.43 -4.26
CA GLY A 73 15.29 7.14 -4.88
C GLY A 73 14.32 6.83 -5.99
N SER A 74 14.18 5.57 -6.35
CA SER A 74 13.17 5.10 -7.28
C SER A 74 12.96 3.63 -7.03
N VAL A 75 11.76 3.14 -7.34
CA VAL A 75 11.44 1.72 -7.21
C VAL A 75 11.30 1.11 -8.60
N PHE A 76 12.08 0.07 -8.86
CA PHE A 76 12.06 -0.67 -10.12
C PHE A 76 11.68 -2.13 -9.89
N VAL A 77 10.49 -2.51 -10.33
CA VAL A 77 9.92 -3.84 -10.12
C VAL A 77 9.81 -4.59 -11.44
N THR A 78 10.23 -5.85 -11.43
CA THR A 78 9.90 -6.81 -12.50
C THR A 78 9.51 -8.14 -11.89
N VAL A 79 8.27 -8.55 -12.14
CA VAL A 79 7.72 -9.83 -11.72
C VAL A 79 7.27 -10.61 -12.94
N VAL A 80 7.68 -11.87 -13.01
CA VAL A 80 7.34 -12.78 -14.13
C VAL A 80 6.97 -14.16 -13.60
N ASP A 81 5.86 -14.73 -14.07
CA ASP A 81 5.47 -16.12 -13.77
C ASP A 81 5.42 -16.38 -12.25
N SER A 82 4.79 -15.48 -11.49
CA SER A 82 4.80 -15.51 -10.01
C SER A 82 3.39 -15.45 -9.43
N LYS A 83 3.25 -15.63 -8.11
CA LYS A 83 1.96 -15.64 -7.41
C LYS A 83 2.00 -14.79 -6.14
N PHE A 84 0.93 -14.07 -5.88
CA PHE A 84 0.64 -13.34 -4.66
C PHE A 84 -0.79 -13.68 -4.23
N ASP A 85 -0.95 -14.83 -3.56
CA ASP A 85 -2.27 -15.39 -3.27
C ASP A 85 -2.53 -15.54 -1.76
N ASP A 86 -3.74 -15.20 -1.31
CA ASP A 86 -4.24 -15.41 0.06
C ASP A 86 -3.44 -14.71 1.18
N ASN A 87 -2.90 -13.51 0.94
CA ASN A 87 -2.15 -12.70 1.92
C ASN A 87 -3.05 -11.69 2.69
N GLY A 88 -2.54 -11.08 3.77
CA GLY A 88 -3.18 -10.02 4.55
C GLY A 88 -4.19 -10.47 5.62
N ASN A 89 -4.14 -11.74 6.03
CA ASN A 89 -5.17 -12.31 6.90
C ASN A 89 -5.01 -12.01 8.41
N TYR A 90 -3.95 -11.30 8.83
CA TYR A 90 -3.63 -11.07 10.24
C TYR A 90 -4.72 -10.29 10.97
N CYS A 91 -5.19 -9.19 10.38
CA CYS A 91 -6.23 -8.33 10.95
C CYS A 91 -7.65 -8.91 10.78
N ASP A 92 -7.87 -10.19 11.11
CA ASP A 92 -9.12 -10.94 10.89
C ASP A 92 -10.37 -10.18 11.37
N GLY A 93 -11.20 -9.76 10.41
CA GLY A 93 -12.45 -9.06 10.65
C GLY A 93 -13.43 -9.80 11.55
N LYS A 94 -13.42 -11.14 11.58
CA LYS A 94 -14.28 -11.92 12.49
C LYS A 94 -13.94 -11.67 13.96
N VAL A 95 -12.71 -11.27 14.25
CA VAL A 95 -12.23 -10.95 15.59
C VAL A 95 -12.38 -9.45 15.86
N LEU A 96 -12.04 -8.62 14.88
CA LEU A 96 -11.79 -7.19 15.08
C LEU A 96 -12.96 -6.26 14.69
N GLU A 97 -13.82 -6.63 13.74
CA GLU A 97 -14.95 -5.78 13.28
C GLU A 97 -15.86 -5.34 14.43
N SER A 98 -16.01 -6.17 15.47
CA SER A 98 -16.85 -5.85 16.62
C SER A 98 -16.37 -4.66 17.46
N PHE A 99 -15.13 -4.23 17.24
CA PHE A 99 -14.52 -3.07 17.90
C PHE A 99 -14.64 -1.77 17.09
N LEU A 100 -15.06 -1.85 15.82
CA LEU A 100 -15.31 -0.67 15.00
C LEU A 100 -16.41 0.20 15.62
N PRO A 101 -16.32 1.53 15.47
CA PRO A 101 -17.39 2.42 15.89
C PRO A 101 -18.66 2.14 15.06
N LYS A 102 -19.82 2.53 15.59
CA LYS A 102 -21.10 2.29 14.93
C LYS A 102 -21.22 2.93 13.55
N GLU A 103 -20.57 4.08 13.38
CA GLU A 103 -20.49 4.84 12.13
C GLU A 103 -18.98 4.95 11.82
N PRO A 104 -18.40 3.97 11.10
CA PRO A 104 -16.97 3.91 10.81
C PRO A 104 -16.53 4.94 9.77
N GLU A 105 -17.44 5.41 8.93
CA GLU A 105 -17.16 6.34 7.85
C GLU A 105 -18.12 7.54 7.86
N GLY A 106 -17.75 8.64 7.19
CA GLY A 106 -18.68 9.73 6.91
C GLY A 106 -18.09 10.90 6.14
N GLU A 107 -18.86 11.41 5.17
CA GLU A 107 -18.59 12.62 4.40
C GLU A 107 -19.43 13.81 4.92
N PHE A 108 -18.84 15.01 4.97
CA PHE A 108 -19.49 16.23 5.48
C PHE A 108 -19.15 17.46 4.64
N GLU A 109 -20.01 18.49 4.74
CA GLU A 109 -19.76 19.79 4.12
C GLU A 109 -18.82 20.67 4.97
N ASP A 110 -18.14 21.62 4.32
CA ASP A 110 -17.19 22.53 4.98
C ASP A 110 -17.82 23.30 6.15
N GLY A 111 -17.25 23.11 7.34
CA GLY A 111 -17.66 23.73 8.60
C GLY A 111 -18.70 22.95 9.41
N GLU A 112 -19.17 21.79 8.93
CA GLU A 112 -20.19 20.98 9.63
C GLU A 112 -19.61 20.21 10.83
N LYS A 113 -18.46 19.57 10.65
CA LYS A 113 -17.82 18.70 11.64
C LYS A 113 -16.38 19.10 11.91
N LYS A 114 -15.97 19.00 13.18
CA LYS A 114 -14.56 19.03 13.57
C LYS A 114 -14.08 17.63 13.86
N ASP A 115 -12.76 17.43 13.87
CA ASP A 115 -12.14 16.17 14.25
C ASP A 115 -12.60 15.64 15.63
N SER A 116 -12.89 16.54 16.58
CA SER A 116 -13.44 16.17 17.89
C SER A 116 -14.88 15.65 17.88
N ASP A 117 -15.59 15.79 16.75
CA ASP A 117 -17.00 15.42 16.58
C ASP A 117 -17.20 14.08 15.86
N ILE A 118 -16.10 13.46 15.38
CA ILE A 118 -16.06 12.13 14.77
C ILE A 118 -15.44 11.13 15.76
N PRO A 119 -15.63 9.81 15.57
CA PRO A 119 -15.05 8.82 16.46
C PRO A 119 -13.52 8.97 16.57
N ALA A 120 -13.01 8.76 17.79
CA ALA A 120 -11.58 8.70 18.03
C ALA A 120 -11.00 7.38 17.51
N ALA A 121 -9.67 7.31 17.39
CA ALA A 121 -8.97 6.07 17.07
C ALA A 121 -9.40 4.93 18.01
N VAL A 122 -9.56 3.74 17.44
CA VAL A 122 -9.95 2.54 18.15
C VAL A 122 -8.78 2.12 19.07
N THR A 123 -9.08 1.85 20.34
CA THR A 123 -8.07 1.43 21.32
C THR A 123 -8.64 0.41 22.31
N GLY A 124 -7.77 -0.40 22.91
CA GLY A 124 -8.14 -1.40 23.91
C GLY A 124 -8.73 -2.69 23.32
N THR A 125 -8.37 -2.99 22.08
CA THR A 125 -8.75 -4.20 21.35
C THR A 125 -7.68 -5.30 21.54
N PRO A 126 -7.85 -6.49 20.95
CA PRO A 126 -6.78 -7.49 20.91
C PRO A 126 -5.50 -7.00 20.23
N ASP A 127 -5.63 -6.15 19.20
CA ASP A 127 -4.52 -5.48 18.52
C ASP A 127 -5.00 -4.13 17.96
N ASP A 128 -4.56 -3.04 18.59
CA ASP A 128 -4.94 -1.68 18.18
C ASP A 128 -4.24 -1.26 16.87
N GLY A 129 -3.21 -1.97 16.43
CA GLY A 129 -2.51 -1.70 15.17
C GLY A 129 -3.37 -1.95 13.94
N CYS A 130 -4.27 -2.93 14.01
CA CYS A 130 -5.17 -3.32 12.92
C CYS A 130 -6.29 -2.31 12.61
N PHE A 131 -6.30 -1.13 13.19
CA PHE A 131 -7.36 -0.13 12.99
C PHE A 131 -6.76 1.15 12.46
N GLU A 132 -7.01 1.44 11.19
CA GLU A 132 -6.65 2.71 10.60
C GLU A 132 -7.73 3.77 10.87
N ARG A 133 -7.30 5.03 11.01
CA ARG A 133 -8.20 6.19 11.04
C ARG A 133 -7.69 7.26 10.09
N GLU A 134 -8.32 7.34 8.93
CA GLU A 134 -8.08 8.38 7.95
C GLU A 134 -9.04 9.56 8.14
N VAL A 135 -8.52 10.79 8.04
CA VAL A 135 -9.33 12.01 8.10
C VAL A 135 -8.86 13.01 7.06
N GLU A 136 -9.71 13.27 6.07
CA GLU A 136 -9.51 14.36 5.13
C GLU A 136 -10.12 15.66 5.71
N LEU A 137 -9.35 16.74 5.70
CA LEU A 137 -9.78 18.05 6.17
C LEU A 137 -9.92 19.05 5.02
N TYR A 138 -10.95 19.89 5.08
CA TYR A 138 -10.98 21.13 4.30
C TYR A 138 -9.89 22.11 4.76
N GLU A 139 -9.57 23.11 3.94
CA GLU A 139 -8.65 24.20 4.31
C GLU A 139 -9.07 24.96 5.58
N SER A 140 -10.37 24.95 5.90
CA SER A 140 -10.92 25.54 7.13
C SER A 140 -10.51 24.77 8.39
N GLY A 141 -10.00 23.55 8.25
CA GLY A 141 -9.72 22.59 9.32
C GLY A 141 -10.94 21.79 9.78
N SER A 142 -12.07 21.88 9.07
CA SER A 142 -13.23 21.00 9.28
C SER A 142 -13.06 19.67 8.53
N VAL A 143 -13.73 18.63 9.01
CA VAL A 143 -13.69 17.28 8.40
C VAL A 143 -14.46 17.31 7.09
N LYS A 144 -13.82 16.88 6.01
CA LYS A 144 -14.44 16.59 4.72
C LYS A 144 -14.93 15.14 4.69
N GLU A 145 -14.08 14.23 5.09
CA GLU A 145 -14.34 12.79 5.12
C GLU A 145 -13.52 12.15 6.24
N TYR A 146 -14.06 11.09 6.85
CA TYR A 146 -13.26 10.20 7.69
C TYR A 146 -13.66 8.75 7.45
N GLU A 147 -12.70 7.87 7.69
CA GLU A 147 -12.89 6.43 7.67
C GLU A 147 -12.12 5.81 8.83
N ILE A 148 -12.72 4.79 9.44
CA ILE A 148 -12.11 3.93 10.45
C ILE A 148 -12.36 2.50 10.00
N GLY A 149 -11.33 1.91 9.40
CA GLY A 149 -11.35 0.58 8.85
C GLY A 149 -10.55 -0.41 9.67
N LEU A 150 -10.53 -1.66 9.19
CA LEU A 150 -9.45 -2.56 9.51
C LEU A 150 -8.36 -2.33 8.49
N ASP A 151 -7.13 -2.29 8.96
CA ASP A 151 -5.94 -2.18 8.13
C ASP A 151 -5.63 -3.59 7.61
N PHE A 152 -6.14 -3.89 6.42
CA PHE A 152 -5.89 -5.17 5.76
C PHE A 152 -4.72 -4.98 4.80
N ASP A 153 -3.93 -6.03 4.67
CA ASP A 153 -2.74 -5.98 3.83
C ASP A 153 -2.96 -6.66 2.45
N ASP A 154 -2.08 -6.36 1.53
CA ASP A 154 -2.17 -6.62 0.10
C ASP A 154 -1.51 -7.93 -0.36
N GLY A 155 -1.78 -8.28 -1.61
CA GLY A 155 -0.96 -9.28 -2.31
C GLY A 155 0.47 -8.77 -2.54
N PHE A 156 0.60 -7.56 -3.04
CA PHE A 156 1.87 -6.91 -3.32
C PHE A 156 1.70 -5.39 -3.29
N ASP A 157 2.33 -4.77 -2.30
CA ASP A 157 2.37 -3.32 -2.11
C ASP A 157 3.75 -2.73 -2.48
N VAL A 158 3.72 -1.52 -3.03
CA VAL A 158 4.90 -0.76 -3.42
C VAL A 158 4.64 0.73 -3.24
N ASP A 159 5.40 1.33 -2.35
CA ASP A 159 5.39 2.77 -2.10
C ASP A 159 6.71 3.45 -2.46
N GLU A 160 6.61 4.52 -3.25
CA GLU A 160 7.65 5.50 -3.48
C GLU A 160 7.22 6.83 -2.86
N ALA A 161 7.64 7.06 -1.62
CA ALA A 161 7.14 8.14 -0.78
C ALA A 161 7.94 9.45 -0.92
N GLY A 162 9.07 9.44 -1.64
CA GLY A 162 9.90 10.63 -1.83
C GLY A 162 10.00 11.04 -3.30
N PRO A 163 10.95 11.93 -3.64
CA PRO A 163 11.14 12.34 -5.02
C PRO A 163 11.84 11.22 -5.82
N GLY A 164 11.07 10.51 -6.63
CA GLY A 164 11.52 9.34 -7.39
C GLY A 164 10.58 8.94 -8.52
N ASP A 165 10.85 7.83 -9.21
CA ASP A 165 9.83 7.21 -10.07
C ASP A 165 9.53 5.81 -9.53
N LEU A 166 8.26 5.42 -9.57
CA LEU A 166 7.86 4.01 -9.50
C LEU A 166 7.72 3.44 -10.91
N TRP A 167 8.52 2.42 -11.24
CA TRP A 167 8.42 1.65 -12.48
C TRP A 167 8.19 0.17 -12.19
N ALA A 168 7.06 -0.38 -12.64
CA ALA A 168 6.72 -1.78 -12.42
C ALA A 168 6.32 -2.50 -13.72
N LEU A 169 6.76 -3.75 -13.84
CA LEU A 169 6.36 -4.68 -14.90
C LEU A 169 5.93 -6.02 -14.28
N ILE A 170 4.66 -6.36 -14.44
CA ILE A 170 4.05 -7.60 -13.93
C ILE A 170 3.59 -8.45 -15.10
N VAL A 171 4.08 -9.69 -15.20
CA VAL A 171 3.84 -10.57 -16.35
C VAL A 171 3.50 -11.98 -15.90
N ASP A 172 2.49 -12.59 -16.52
CA ASP A 172 2.12 -14.00 -16.28
C ASP A 172 1.90 -14.32 -14.79
N THR A 173 1.27 -13.41 -14.03
CA THR A 173 1.18 -13.46 -12.56
C THR A 173 -0.24 -13.75 -12.07
N SER A 174 -0.39 -14.45 -10.94
CA SER A 174 -1.67 -14.61 -10.24
C SER A 174 -1.68 -13.82 -8.95
N VAL A 175 -2.78 -13.12 -8.68
CA VAL A 175 -2.94 -12.21 -7.54
C VAL A 175 -4.35 -12.36 -6.95
N ASN A 176 -4.58 -13.38 -6.14
CA ASN A 176 -5.94 -13.79 -5.78
C ASN A 176 -6.15 -13.95 -4.28
N GLY A 177 -7.37 -13.63 -3.82
CA GLY A 177 -7.76 -13.92 -2.45
C GLY A 177 -7.06 -13.07 -1.39
N ASN A 178 -6.38 -11.99 -1.78
CA ASN A 178 -5.73 -11.10 -0.84
C ASN A 178 -6.77 -10.28 -0.06
N HIS A 179 -6.42 -9.96 1.18
CA HIS A 179 -7.35 -9.44 2.16
C HIS A 179 -7.63 -7.95 2.05
N ASP A 180 -6.83 -7.20 1.29
CA ASP A 180 -7.22 -5.89 0.74
C ASP A 180 -7.13 -5.85 -0.79
N GLU A 181 -6.22 -5.07 -1.36
CA GLU A 181 -5.93 -5.04 -2.78
C GLU A 181 -5.09 -6.24 -3.23
N GLY A 182 -5.19 -6.54 -4.52
CA GLY A 182 -4.30 -7.50 -5.15
C GLY A 182 -2.90 -6.93 -5.34
N LEU A 183 -2.85 -5.81 -6.04
CA LEU A 183 -1.63 -5.08 -6.36
C LEU A 183 -1.90 -3.62 -6.02
N ASP A 184 -1.17 -3.05 -5.08
CA ASP A 184 -1.16 -1.61 -4.82
C ASP A 184 0.19 -1.00 -5.20
N PHE A 185 0.13 0.21 -5.73
CA PHE A 185 1.28 0.97 -6.20
C PHE A 185 1.04 2.45 -5.91
N GLY A 186 1.80 2.98 -4.95
CA GLY A 186 1.80 4.37 -4.55
C GLY A 186 3.04 5.14 -5.02
N GLU A 187 2.82 6.30 -5.63
CA GLU A 187 3.83 7.37 -5.71
C GLU A 187 3.28 8.57 -4.93
N GLU A 188 4.04 9.11 -3.97
CA GLU A 188 3.54 10.16 -3.09
C GLU A 188 4.01 11.59 -3.37
N ASP A 189 5.21 11.81 -3.95
CA ASP A 189 5.84 13.14 -4.06
C ASP A 189 6.20 13.52 -5.52
N GLU A 190 7.42 13.99 -5.78
CA GLU A 190 7.81 14.40 -7.13
C GLU A 190 8.23 13.18 -7.94
N GLY A 191 7.32 12.66 -8.77
CA GLY A 191 7.65 11.47 -9.54
C GLY A 191 6.72 11.15 -10.67
N SER A 192 6.67 9.88 -11.08
CA SER A 192 5.63 9.37 -11.98
C SER A 192 5.55 7.85 -11.89
N LEU A 193 4.37 7.35 -11.53
CA LEU A 193 4.05 5.92 -11.57
C LEU A 193 3.91 5.40 -13.01
N LYS A 194 4.69 4.39 -13.38
CA LYS A 194 4.64 3.73 -14.69
C LYS A 194 4.52 2.22 -14.54
N LEU A 195 3.38 1.67 -14.97
CA LEU A 195 3.03 0.27 -14.76
C LEU A 195 2.75 -0.46 -16.09
N GLY A 196 3.39 -1.61 -16.29
CA GLY A 196 3.03 -2.57 -17.33
C GLY A 196 2.48 -3.85 -16.71
N VAL A 197 1.27 -4.25 -17.10
CA VAL A 197 0.67 -5.52 -16.69
C VAL A 197 0.34 -6.35 -17.92
N TRP A 198 0.85 -7.58 -17.98
CA TRP A 198 0.65 -8.48 -19.10
C TRP A 198 0.25 -9.90 -18.65
N ASN A 199 -0.94 -10.35 -19.07
CA ASN A 199 -1.41 -11.71 -18.81
C ASN A 199 -1.45 -12.06 -17.30
N THR A 200 -2.03 -11.15 -16.51
CA THR A 200 -2.19 -11.31 -15.06
C THR A 200 -3.64 -11.60 -14.71
N GLU A 201 -3.87 -12.42 -13.68
CA GLU A 201 -5.19 -12.66 -13.09
C GLU A 201 -5.24 -12.05 -11.69
N ALA A 202 -6.22 -11.19 -11.42
CA ALA A 202 -6.47 -10.59 -10.11
C ALA A 202 -7.90 -10.88 -9.67
N LYS A 203 -8.12 -11.84 -8.76
CA LYS A 203 -9.47 -12.34 -8.47
C LYS A 203 -9.75 -12.56 -7.00
N ASN A 204 -10.98 -12.29 -6.60
CA ASN A 204 -11.47 -12.49 -5.23
C ASN A 204 -10.63 -11.75 -4.16
N ASN A 205 -9.97 -10.64 -4.52
CA ASN A 205 -9.37 -9.76 -3.52
C ASN A 205 -10.49 -8.98 -2.80
N THR A 206 -10.30 -8.63 -1.54
CA THR A 206 -11.34 -7.97 -0.75
C THR A 206 -11.72 -6.61 -1.31
N ASP A 207 -10.76 -5.81 -1.78
CA ASP A 207 -11.03 -4.55 -2.46
C ASP A 207 -10.63 -4.57 -3.94
N ASP A 208 -9.62 -3.80 -4.36
CA ASP A 208 -9.27 -3.63 -5.76
C ASP A 208 -8.40 -4.77 -6.31
N GLY A 209 -8.62 -5.13 -7.58
CA GLY A 209 -7.72 -6.07 -8.26
C GLY A 209 -6.35 -5.47 -8.60
N LEU A 210 -6.32 -4.15 -8.78
CA LEU A 210 -5.13 -3.35 -9.07
C LEU A 210 -5.45 -1.89 -8.73
N LYS A 211 -4.65 -1.30 -7.86
CA LYS A 211 -4.69 0.11 -7.49
C LYS A 211 -3.39 0.79 -7.88
N MET A 212 -3.53 2.07 -8.24
CA MET A 212 -2.45 2.92 -8.71
C MET A 212 -2.76 4.34 -8.25
N VAL A 213 -1.94 4.88 -7.38
CA VAL A 213 -2.14 6.22 -6.82
C VAL A 213 -0.90 7.06 -7.06
N GLU A 214 -1.12 8.26 -7.58
CA GLU A 214 -0.11 9.31 -7.69
C GLU A 214 -0.58 10.49 -6.84
N SER A 215 0.08 10.74 -5.72
CA SER A 215 -0.35 11.76 -4.76
C SER A 215 0.38 13.09 -4.88
N GLY A 216 1.46 13.12 -5.68
CA GLY A 216 2.28 14.30 -5.84
C GLY A 216 2.31 14.88 -7.25
N ALA A 217 3.51 15.34 -7.62
CA ALA A 217 3.78 16.12 -8.80
C ALA A 217 4.18 15.25 -10.00
N GLY A 218 3.33 14.30 -10.37
CA GLY A 218 3.61 13.39 -11.47
C GLY A 218 2.44 13.02 -12.36
N ASN A 219 2.61 11.88 -13.03
CA ASN A 219 1.59 11.27 -13.88
C ASN A 219 1.62 9.75 -13.71
N VAL A 220 0.42 9.16 -13.68
CA VAL A 220 0.26 7.72 -13.87
C VAL A 220 0.24 7.38 -15.37
N ALA A 221 1.07 6.42 -15.79
CA ALA A 221 1.02 5.83 -17.13
C ALA A 221 0.99 4.30 -17.05
N ALA A 222 -0.15 3.70 -17.43
CA ALA A 222 -0.34 2.26 -17.36
C ALA A 222 -0.58 1.62 -18.73
N LEU A 223 0.02 0.45 -18.97
CA LEU A 223 -0.34 -0.46 -20.07
C LEU A 223 -0.86 -1.77 -19.48
N LEU A 224 -2.17 -1.99 -19.61
CA LEU A 224 -2.83 -3.22 -19.17
C LEU A 224 -3.20 -4.06 -20.39
N ALA A 225 -2.61 -5.24 -20.52
CA ALA A 225 -2.87 -6.16 -21.62
C ALA A 225 -3.16 -7.55 -21.05
N LYS A 226 -4.35 -8.10 -21.35
CA LYS A 226 -4.79 -9.40 -20.83
C LYS A 226 -4.82 -9.48 -19.30
N LEU A 227 -5.09 -8.36 -18.62
CA LEU A 227 -5.48 -8.39 -17.21
C LEU A 227 -6.89 -8.99 -17.12
N THR A 228 -7.05 -10.08 -16.37
CA THR A 228 -8.35 -10.63 -15.99
C THR A 228 -8.60 -10.30 -14.53
N SER A 229 -9.42 -9.28 -14.29
CA SER A 229 -9.82 -8.88 -12.94
C SER A 229 -11.28 -9.23 -12.68
N LYS A 230 -11.57 -10.03 -11.64
CA LYS A 230 -12.91 -10.63 -11.46
C LYS A 230 -13.23 -10.94 -9.99
N ASP A 231 -14.47 -10.66 -9.60
CA ASP A 231 -15.01 -11.01 -8.29
C ASP A 231 -14.24 -10.38 -7.11
N ASN A 232 -13.53 -9.27 -7.33
CA ASN A 232 -12.99 -8.47 -6.23
C ASN A 232 -14.09 -7.58 -5.63
N GLY A 233 -14.00 -7.23 -4.35
CA GLY A 233 -15.04 -6.44 -3.68
C GLY A 233 -15.10 -4.99 -4.17
N GLY A 234 -13.97 -4.44 -4.58
CA GLY A 234 -13.80 -3.12 -5.17
C GLY A 234 -13.92 -3.08 -6.69
N LYS A 235 -12.98 -2.39 -7.31
CA LYS A 235 -12.79 -2.22 -8.75
C LYS A 235 -11.88 -3.32 -9.31
N GLY A 236 -12.06 -3.55 -10.61
CA GLY A 236 -11.16 -4.45 -11.33
C GLY A 236 -9.74 -3.89 -11.49
N ALA A 237 -9.66 -2.59 -11.77
CA ALA A 237 -8.45 -1.79 -11.75
C ALA A 237 -8.85 -0.32 -11.58
N VAL A 238 -8.18 0.41 -10.70
CA VAL A 238 -8.36 1.85 -10.49
C VAL A 238 -7.04 2.58 -10.71
N SER A 239 -7.14 3.82 -11.17
CA SER A 239 -6.03 4.76 -11.14
C SER A 239 -6.56 6.11 -10.69
N SER A 240 -5.86 6.74 -9.76
CA SER A 240 -6.22 8.05 -9.26
C SER A 240 -5.01 8.97 -9.19
N ARG A 241 -5.30 10.28 -9.12
CA ARG A 241 -4.30 11.29 -8.79
C ARG A 241 -4.85 12.16 -7.66
N LYS A 242 -4.18 12.20 -6.50
CA LYS A 242 -4.54 13.16 -5.45
C LYS A 242 -3.95 14.52 -5.88
N THR A 243 -4.81 15.52 -6.05
CA THR A 243 -4.35 16.87 -6.42
C THR A 243 -4.27 17.70 -5.16
N THR A 244 -3.08 17.86 -4.58
CA THR A 244 -2.89 18.83 -3.49
C THR A 244 -3.07 20.23 -4.06
N ALA A 245 -4.14 20.93 -3.63
CA ALA A 245 -4.41 22.28 -4.06
C ALA A 245 -3.25 23.21 -3.63
N ILE A 246 -2.40 23.62 -4.57
CA ILE A 246 -1.38 24.64 -4.31
C ILE A 246 -2.11 25.99 -4.17
N SER A 247 -2.24 26.50 -2.95
CA SER A 247 -2.69 27.87 -2.73
C SER A 247 -1.63 28.84 -3.31
N THR A 248 -1.99 29.61 -4.34
CA THR A 248 -1.19 30.74 -4.84
C THR A 248 -1.34 31.98 -3.97
#